data_AF-A0A0Q6G3V5-F1
#
_entry.id   AF-A0A0Q6G3V5-F1
#
_cell.length_a   1.000
_cell.length_b   1.000
_cell.length_c   1.000
_cell.angle_alpha   90.00
_cell.angle_beta   90.00
_cell.angle_gamma   90.00
#
_symmetry.space_group_name_H-M   'P 1'
#
loop_
_entity.id
_entity.type
_entity.pdbx_description
1 polymer ?
#
loop_
_entity_poly.entity_id
_entity_poly.type
_entity_poly.pdbx_seq_one_letter_code
_entity_poly.pdbx_strand_id
1 'polypeptide(L)'
;MGDLRDELKAEYTLLQGHLESFDAKALTIKSWATPLLAGGVGFGVKEESLDFIAMVAVAAFSLWLLEAFWKSFQDCYVARINLIEAWFVDPQSEPLVPFQIYSAWRQAWQQKMKYPRSIAKRFVQPFIVLPYLPILIACIYFLLTVTPK
;
A
#
# COMPACT_ATOMS: atom_id res chain seq x y z
N MET A 1 5.52 10.66 -36.59
CA MET A 1 4.50 10.18 -35.64
C MET A 1 5.00 8.85 -35.14
N GLY A 2 5.08 8.66 -33.82
CA GLY A 2 5.47 7.36 -33.27
C GLY A 2 4.47 6.30 -33.71
N ASP A 3 4.92 5.07 -33.90
CA ASP A 3 4.00 3.94 -34.01
C ASP A 3 3.24 3.88 -32.67
N LEU A 4 1.91 3.89 -32.71
CA LEU A 4 1.04 3.78 -31.51
C LEU A 4 1.50 2.62 -30.62
N ARG A 5 1.94 1.54 -31.25
CA ARG A 5 2.52 0.39 -30.57
C ARG A 5 3.72 0.76 -29.70
N ASP A 6 4.63 1.59 -30.19
CA ASP A 6 5.83 1.99 -29.47
C ASP A 6 5.51 3.02 -28.38
N GLU A 7 4.54 3.90 -28.60
CA GLU A 7 4.03 4.81 -27.57
C GLU A 7 3.39 4.04 -26.40
N LEU A 8 2.60 3.00 -26.70
CA LEU A 8 1.98 2.14 -25.68
C LEU A 8 3.01 1.25 -24.95
N LYS A 9 4.05 0.75 -25.64
CA LYS A 9 5.17 0.08 -24.96
C LYS A 9 5.88 1.03 -24.00
N ALA A 10 6.17 2.25 -24.43
CA ALA A 10 6.82 3.25 -23.59
C ALA A 10 5.99 3.58 -22.34
N GLU A 11 4.67 3.76 -22.51
CA GLU A 11 3.73 3.95 -21.40
C GLU A 11 3.72 2.73 -20.46
N TYR A 12 3.66 1.51 -21.00
CA TYR A 12 3.70 0.26 -20.21
C TYR A 12 4.95 0.18 -19.35
N THR A 13 6.13 0.39 -19.94
CA THR A 13 7.41 0.35 -19.21
C THR A 13 7.46 1.41 -18.11
N LEU A 14 6.93 2.61 -18.37
CA LEU A 14 6.85 3.66 -17.36
C LEU A 14 5.93 3.29 -16.20
N LEU A 15 4.75 2.71 -16.49
CA LEU A 15 3.80 2.25 -15.47
C LEU A 15 4.36 1.10 -14.63
N GLN A 16 5.01 0.13 -15.28
CA GLN A 16 5.65 -0.99 -14.61
C GLN A 16 6.77 -0.49 -13.67
N GLY A 17 7.62 0.42 -14.15
CA GLY A 17 8.65 1.04 -13.32
C GLY A 17 8.07 1.83 -12.13
N HIS A 18 6.92 2.49 -12.30
CA HIS A 18 6.23 3.14 -11.18
C HIS A 18 5.76 2.13 -10.13
N LEU A 19 5.13 1.02 -10.54
CA LEU A 19 4.70 -0.03 -9.62
C LEU A 19 5.87 -0.64 -8.85
N GLU A 20 6.94 -1.01 -9.54
CA GLU A 20 8.16 -1.55 -8.91
C GLU A 20 8.77 -0.56 -7.93
N SER A 21 8.79 0.74 -8.27
CA SER A 21 9.30 1.78 -7.38
C SER A 21 8.46 1.90 -6.10
N PHE A 22 7.14 1.70 -6.18
CA PHE A 22 6.27 1.74 -5.01
C PHE A 22 6.54 0.56 -4.08
N ASP A 23 6.67 -0.66 -4.63
CA ASP A 23 6.95 -1.84 -3.83
C ASP A 23 8.34 -1.77 -3.17
N ALA A 24 9.36 -1.25 -3.86
CA ALA A 24 10.68 -1.00 -3.29
C ALA A 24 10.65 -0.01 -2.13
N LYS A 25 9.88 1.08 -2.25
CA LYS A 25 9.70 2.06 -1.16
C LYS A 25 8.91 1.45 0.00
N ALA A 26 7.86 0.67 -0.27
CA ALA A 26 7.10 -0.02 0.77
C ALA A 26 7.98 -0.97 1.58
N LEU A 27 8.84 -1.76 0.91
CA LEU A 27 9.78 -2.65 1.59
C LEU A 27 10.80 -1.86 2.44
N THR A 28 11.27 -0.72 1.94
CA THR A 28 12.17 0.18 2.67
C THR A 28 11.51 0.75 3.94
N ILE A 29 10.25 1.19 3.85
CA ILE A 29 9.52 1.67 5.04
C ILE A 29 9.40 0.53 6.05
N LYS A 30 9.06 -0.69 5.60
CA LYS A 30 8.98 -1.85 6.50
C LYS A 30 10.30 -2.20 7.15
N SER A 31 11.42 -2.14 6.42
CA SER A 31 12.73 -2.48 6.97
C SER A 31 13.15 -1.53 8.10
N TRP A 32 12.68 -0.27 8.08
CA TRP A 32 12.91 0.68 9.17
C TRP A 32 11.84 0.62 10.25
N ALA A 33 10.57 0.58 9.86
CA ALA A 33 9.45 0.58 10.80
C ALA A 33 9.44 -0.65 11.71
N THR A 34 9.70 -1.84 11.17
CA THR A 34 9.64 -3.09 11.93
C THR A 34 10.57 -3.09 13.15
N PRO A 35 11.89 -2.85 13.01
CA PRO A 35 12.79 -2.83 14.16
C PRO A 35 12.51 -1.66 15.11
N LEU A 36 12.14 -0.48 14.60
CA LEU A 36 11.82 0.68 15.45
C LEU A 36 10.59 0.43 16.32
N LEU A 37 9.52 -0.10 15.73
CA LEU A 37 8.31 -0.45 16.46
C LEU A 37 8.56 -1.61 17.43
N ALA A 38 9.25 -2.67 17.01
CA ALA A 38 9.58 -3.80 17.89
C ALA A 38 10.48 -3.39 19.06
N GLY A 39 11.50 -2.56 18.80
CA GLY A 39 12.34 -1.97 19.83
C GLY A 39 11.56 -1.04 20.76
N GLY A 40 10.61 -0.28 20.22
CA GLY A 40 9.69 0.54 21.00
C GLY A 40 8.82 -0.29 21.95
N VAL A 41 8.26 -1.42 21.48
CA VAL A 41 7.56 -2.36 22.35
C VAL A 41 8.49 -2.88 23.45
N GLY A 42 9.69 -3.34 23.11
CA GLY A 42 10.66 -3.83 24.08
C GLY A 42 11.04 -2.79 25.14
N PHE A 43 11.22 -1.54 24.73
CA PHE A 43 11.50 -0.42 25.64
C PHE A 43 10.30 -0.11 26.55
N GLY A 44 9.10 0.02 25.99
CA GLY A 44 7.90 0.32 26.79
C GLY A 44 7.58 -0.79 27.80
N VAL A 45 7.84 -2.06 27.45
CA VAL A 45 7.74 -3.20 28.37
C VAL A 45 8.75 -3.07 29.51
N LYS A 46 10.00 -2.75 29.19
CA LYS A 46 11.08 -2.61 30.19
C LYS A 46 10.80 -1.49 31.19
N GLU A 47 10.28 -0.35 30.73
CA GLU A 47 9.99 0.82 31.56
C GLU A 47 8.59 0.76 32.21
N GLU A 48 7.82 -0.31 31.99
CA GLU A 48 6.43 -0.45 32.44
C GLU A 48 5.52 0.74 32.06
N SER A 49 5.83 1.43 30.95
CA SER A 49 5.15 2.66 30.56
C SER A 49 3.98 2.37 29.61
N LEU A 50 2.76 2.43 30.16
CA LEU A 50 1.52 2.28 29.39
C LEU A 50 1.39 3.37 28.31
N ASP A 51 1.74 4.61 28.64
CA ASP A 51 1.68 5.74 27.70
C ASP A 51 2.62 5.52 26.51
N PHE A 52 3.83 5.03 26.76
CA PHE A 52 4.78 4.75 25.70
C PHE A 52 4.28 3.63 24.77
N ILE A 53 3.76 2.54 25.34
CA ILE A 53 3.19 1.44 24.55
C ILE A 53 1.97 1.90 23.74
N ALA A 54 1.12 2.75 24.31
CA ALA A 54 -0.01 3.34 23.58
C ALA A 54 0.47 4.17 22.38
N MET A 55 1.53 4.96 22.53
CA MET A 55 2.13 5.70 21.41
C MET A 55 2.70 4.77 20.32
N VAL A 56 3.37 3.69 20.70
CA VAL A 56 3.87 2.68 19.75
C VAL A 56 2.72 2.01 19.00
N ALA A 57 1.61 1.69 19.69
CA ALA A 57 0.42 1.13 19.07
C ALA A 57 -0.20 2.10 18.05
N VAL A 58 -0.33 3.38 18.39
CA VAL A 58 -0.84 4.40 17.47
C VAL A 58 0.07 4.55 16.25
N ALA A 59 1.39 4.54 16.43
CA ALA A 59 2.36 4.59 15.33
C ALA A 59 2.25 3.37 14.42
N ALA A 60 2.18 2.16 14.98
CA ALA A 60 2.01 0.92 14.22
C ALA A 60 0.69 0.92 13.44
N PHE A 61 -0.41 1.35 14.05
CA PHE A 61 -1.70 1.46 13.39
C PHE A 61 -1.70 2.50 12.27
N SER A 62 -1.05 3.65 12.48
CA SER A 62 -0.93 4.70 11.46
C SER A 62 -0.15 4.22 10.23
N LEU A 63 0.94 3.47 10.44
CA LEU A 63 1.72 2.87 9.34
C LEU A 63 0.93 1.79 8.61
N TRP A 64 0.18 0.94 9.35
CA TRP A 64 -0.72 -0.04 8.74
C TRP A 64 -1.79 0.62 7.85
N LEU A 65 -2.40 1.70 8.35
CA LEU A 65 -3.38 2.49 7.62
C LEU A 65 -2.78 3.12 6.35
N LEU A 66 -1.61 3.74 6.49
CA LEU A 66 -0.90 4.38 5.37
C LEU A 66 -0.60 3.37 4.27
N GLU A 67 -0.15 2.17 4.62
CA GLU A 67 0.17 1.12 3.65
C GLU A 67 -1.08 0.60 2.92
N ALA A 68 -2.19 0.43 3.63
CA ALA A 68 -3.46 0.02 3.01
C ALA A 68 -3.95 1.05 1.98
N PHE A 69 -3.86 2.34 2.31
CA PHE A 69 -4.15 3.40 1.34
C PHE A 69 -3.20 3.35 0.16
N TRP A 70 -1.89 3.22 0.42
CA TRP A 70 -0.88 3.20 -0.63
C TRP A 70 -1.08 2.05 -1.62
N LYS A 71 -1.41 0.84 -1.13
CA LYS A 71 -1.72 -0.27 -2.03
C LYS A 71 -2.94 -0.01 -2.90
N SER A 72 -3.93 0.69 -2.34
CA SER A 72 -5.12 1.10 -3.11
C SER A 72 -4.78 2.15 -4.19
N PHE A 73 -3.80 3.04 -3.95
CA PHE A 73 -3.27 3.93 -4.97
C PHE A 73 -2.59 3.16 -6.11
N GLN A 74 -1.78 2.14 -5.79
CA GLN A 74 -1.09 1.31 -6.78
C GLN A 74 -2.08 0.55 -7.68
N ASP A 75 -3.15 -0.02 -7.11
CA ASP A 75 -4.17 -0.76 -7.86
C ASP A 75 -4.86 0.06 -8.96
N CYS A 76 -4.83 1.40 -8.86
CA CYS A 76 -5.43 2.27 -9.86
C CYS A 76 -4.57 2.34 -11.13
N TYR A 77 -3.25 2.19 -11.01
CA TYR A 77 -2.35 2.09 -12.17
C TYR A 77 -2.49 0.73 -12.89
N VAL A 78 -2.78 -0.34 -12.15
CA VAL A 78 -3.02 -1.68 -12.72
C VAL A 78 -4.17 -1.67 -13.72
N ALA A 79 -5.20 -0.84 -13.51
CA ALA A 79 -6.30 -0.72 -14.48
C ALA A 79 -5.82 -0.27 -15.86
N ARG A 80 -4.88 0.67 -15.92
CA ARG A 80 -4.30 1.15 -17.19
C ARG A 80 -3.37 0.13 -17.82
N ILE A 81 -2.57 -0.56 -17.01
CA ILE A 81 -1.70 -1.65 -17.47
C ILE A 81 -2.52 -2.72 -18.17
N ASN A 82 -3.61 -3.18 -17.54
CA ASN A 82 -4.48 -4.20 -18.11
C ASN A 82 -5.09 -3.78 -19.46
N LEU A 83 -5.44 -2.50 -19.64
CA LEU A 83 -5.93 -1.99 -20.93
C LEU A 83 -4.85 -2.03 -22.01
N ILE A 84 -3.61 -1.67 -21.67
CA ILE A 84 -2.49 -1.74 -22.61
C ILE A 84 -2.20 -3.20 -22.97
N GLU A 85 -2.18 -4.11 -22.00
CA GLU A 85 -1.99 -5.55 -22.23
C GLU A 85 -3.10 -6.13 -23.12
N ALA A 86 -4.35 -5.77 -22.88
CA ALA A 86 -5.48 -6.18 -23.72
C ALA A 86 -5.33 -5.69 -25.17
N TRP A 87 -4.87 -4.45 -25.37
CA TRP A 87 -4.58 -3.91 -26.69
C TRP A 87 -3.45 -4.67 -27.39
N PHE A 88 -2.42 -5.13 -26.68
CA PHE A 88 -1.37 -5.96 -27.28
C PHE A 88 -1.84 -7.36 -27.67
N VAL A 89 -2.88 -7.89 -27.01
CA VAL A 89 -3.52 -9.16 -27.36
C VAL A 89 -4.39 -9.01 -28.61
N ASP A 90 -5.23 -7.98 -28.67
CA ASP A 90 -6.09 -7.69 -29.81
C ASP A 90 -6.12 -6.18 -30.12
N PRO A 91 -5.22 -5.70 -30.99
CA PRO A 91 -5.10 -4.27 -31.31
C PRO A 91 -6.31 -3.66 -32.03
N GLN A 92 -7.23 -4.49 -32.53
CA GLN A 92 -8.40 -4.04 -33.31
C GLN A 92 -9.67 -3.91 -32.44
N SER A 93 -9.63 -4.42 -31.20
CA SER A 93 -10.80 -4.49 -30.31
C SER A 93 -11.28 -3.11 -29.85
N GLU A 94 -10.38 -2.24 -29.41
CA GLU A 94 -10.71 -0.89 -28.95
C GLU A 94 -9.59 0.13 -29.26
N PRO A 95 -9.94 1.34 -29.75
CA PRO A 95 -8.97 2.40 -29.95
C PRO A 95 -8.45 2.91 -28.60
N LEU A 96 -7.14 2.79 -28.38
CA LEU A 96 -6.47 3.21 -27.16
C LEU A 96 -5.61 4.45 -27.41
N VAL A 97 -5.88 5.54 -26.69
CA VAL A 97 -5.05 6.75 -26.72
C VAL A 97 -3.90 6.58 -25.74
N PRO A 98 -2.62 6.74 -26.13
CA PRO A 98 -1.48 6.57 -25.25
C PRO A 98 -1.33 7.74 -24.26
N PHE A 99 -0.52 7.52 -23.22
CA PHE A 99 -0.15 8.47 -22.18
C PHE A 99 -1.32 9.06 -21.37
N GLN A 100 -2.39 8.28 -21.17
CA GLN A 100 -3.56 8.65 -20.38
C GLN A 100 -3.47 8.19 -18.92
N ILE A 101 -2.25 8.21 -18.35
CA ILE A 101 -1.96 7.61 -17.04
C ILE A 101 -2.79 8.24 -15.92
N TYR A 102 -2.71 9.57 -15.77
CA TYR A 102 -3.37 10.27 -14.66
C TYR A 102 -4.90 10.26 -14.79
N SER A 103 -5.42 10.42 -16.01
CA SER A 103 -6.86 10.36 -16.28
C SER A 103 -7.43 8.98 -15.99
N ALA A 104 -6.77 7.91 -16.46
CA ALA A 104 -7.13 6.53 -16.16
C ALA A 104 -7.02 6.23 -14.66
N TRP A 105 -5.95 6.68 -14.00
CA TRP A 105 -5.77 6.55 -12.56
C TRP A 105 -6.91 7.24 -11.79
N ARG A 106 -7.27 8.48 -12.14
CA ARG A 106 -8.34 9.24 -11.48
C ARG A 106 -9.70 8.56 -11.65
N GLN A 107 -9.98 8.06 -12.84
CA GLN A 107 -11.21 7.31 -13.11
C GLN A 107 -11.27 6.03 -12.27
N ALA A 108 -10.18 5.25 -12.25
CA ALA A 108 -10.09 4.04 -11.44
C ALA A 108 -10.22 4.35 -9.94
N TRP A 109 -9.61 5.43 -9.46
CA TRP A 109 -9.72 5.89 -8.08
C TRP A 109 -11.17 6.23 -7.72
N GLN A 110 -11.85 7.05 -8.54
CA GLN A 110 -13.24 7.43 -8.29
C GLN A 110 -14.18 6.22 -8.29
N GLN A 111 -13.95 5.23 -9.16
CA GLN A 111 -14.74 4.01 -9.21
C GLN A 111 -14.49 3.09 -8.00
N LYS A 112 -13.22 2.87 -7.63
CA LYS A 112 -12.84 1.97 -6.54
C LYS A 112 -13.09 2.55 -5.15
N MET A 113 -12.85 3.85 -4.96
CA MET A 113 -12.97 4.54 -3.67
C MET A 113 -14.39 4.94 -3.31
N LYS A 114 -15.32 4.90 -4.28
CA LYS A 114 -16.76 5.02 -4.00
C LYS A 114 -17.24 3.98 -2.98
N TYR A 115 -16.55 2.85 -2.85
CA TYR A 115 -16.91 1.76 -1.96
C TYR A 115 -15.87 1.61 -0.85
N PRO A 116 -16.09 2.11 0.38
CA PRO A 116 -15.12 1.96 1.48
C PRO A 116 -14.79 0.50 1.81
N ARG A 117 -15.69 -0.43 1.45
CA ARG A 117 -15.45 -1.87 1.53
C ARG A 117 -14.27 -2.35 0.68
N SER A 118 -13.95 -1.67 -0.42
CA SER A 118 -12.81 -2.04 -1.28
C SER A 118 -11.48 -1.78 -0.55
N ILE A 119 -11.39 -0.65 0.17
CA ILE A 119 -10.24 -0.28 1.00
C ILE A 119 -10.17 -1.19 2.22
N ALA A 120 -11.30 -1.46 2.88
CA ALA A 120 -11.36 -2.33 4.06
C ALA A 120 -10.74 -3.73 3.79
N LYS A 121 -10.98 -4.30 2.60
CA LYS A 121 -10.37 -5.58 2.19
C LYS A 121 -8.84 -5.52 2.06
N ARG A 122 -8.24 -4.34 1.89
CA ARG A 122 -6.79 -4.18 1.78
C ARG A 122 -6.09 -4.31 3.13
N PHE A 123 -6.72 -3.86 4.20
CA PHE A 123 -6.14 -3.97 5.55
C PHE A 123 -5.83 -5.41 5.97
N VAL A 124 -6.57 -6.38 5.45
CA VAL A 124 -6.42 -7.80 5.80
C VAL A 124 -5.50 -8.57 4.85
N GLN A 125 -4.91 -7.93 3.84
CA GLN A 125 -4.00 -8.62 2.94
C GLN A 125 -2.71 -9.01 3.68
N PRO A 126 -2.21 -10.26 3.54
CA PRO A 126 -1.06 -10.74 4.30
C PRO A 126 0.16 -9.82 4.21
N PHE A 127 0.42 -9.27 3.02
CA PHE A 127 1.51 -8.34 2.81
C PHE A 127 1.36 -7.05 3.63
N ILE A 128 0.14 -6.53 3.77
CA ILE A 128 -0.13 -5.27 4.51
C ILE A 128 -0.20 -5.52 6.01
N VAL A 129 -0.73 -6.67 6.43
CA VAL A 129 -0.85 -7.08 7.84
C VAL A 129 0.52 -7.23 8.50
N LEU A 130 1.49 -7.77 7.77
CA LEU A 130 2.86 -7.93 8.27
C LEU A 130 3.69 -6.68 7.96
N PRO A 131 4.32 -6.05 8.98
CA PRO A 131 4.58 -6.56 10.34
C PRO A 131 3.68 -5.95 11.43
N TYR A 132 2.74 -5.07 11.10
CA TYR A 132 2.07 -4.22 12.08
C TYR A 132 1.10 -4.97 13.00
N LEU A 133 0.38 -5.97 12.50
CA LEU A 133 -0.62 -6.67 13.31
C LEU A 133 0.00 -7.43 14.50
N PRO A 134 1.07 -8.23 14.34
CA PRO A 134 1.78 -8.83 15.48
C PRO A 134 2.23 -7.79 16.53
N ILE A 135 2.72 -6.64 16.09
CA ILE A 135 3.18 -5.56 16.97
C ILE A 135 2.00 -4.96 17.74
N LEU A 136 0.88 -4.71 17.05
CA LEU A 136 -0.35 -4.21 17.69
C LEU A 136 -0.90 -5.20 18.71
N ILE A 137 -0.90 -6.50 18.40
CA ILE A 137 -1.29 -7.55 19.34
C ILE A 137 -0.40 -7.51 20.59
N ALA A 138 0.92 -7.39 20.42
CA ALA A 138 1.85 -7.29 21.55
C ALA A 138 1.59 -6.04 22.41
N CYS A 139 1.33 -4.88 21.78
CA CYS A 139 0.98 -3.66 22.50
C CYS A 139 -0.32 -3.82 23.29
N ILE A 140 -1.38 -4.33 22.65
CA ILE A 140 -2.69 -4.53 23.29
C ILE A 140 -2.59 -5.52 24.45
N TYR A 141 -1.87 -6.63 24.25
CA TYR A 141 -1.63 -7.61 25.31
C TYR A 141 -1.00 -6.93 26.54
N PHE A 142 0.08 -6.17 26.33
CA PHE A 142 0.76 -5.48 27.42
C PHE A 142 -0.15 -4.49 28.16
N LEU A 143 -0.89 -3.66 27.42
CA LEU A 143 -1.83 -2.68 27.97
C LEU A 143 -2.94 -3.32 28.82
N LEU A 144 -3.34 -4.56 28.52
CA LEU A 144 -4.36 -5.29 29.28
C LEU A 144 -3.79 -6.00 30.50
N THR A 145 -2.51 -6.40 30.47
CA THR A 145 -1.88 -7.16 31.56
C THR A 145 -1.21 -6.31 32.63
N VAL A 146 -0.78 -5.10 32.28
CA VAL A 146 -0.09 -4.21 33.22
C VAL A 146 -1.08 -3.25 33.86
N THR A 147 -1.23 -3.36 35.18
CA THR A 147 -1.98 -2.39 35.98
C THR A 147 -1.14 -1.14 36.20
N PRO A 148 -1.69 0.08 36.00
CA PRO A 148 -0.98 1.31 36.34
C PRO A 148 -0.63 1.30 37.84
N LYS A 149 0.61 1.68 38.16
CA LYS A 149 1.06 1.94 39.53
C LYS A 149 0.46 3.25 40.06
#